data_AF-A0A1E7ZGP0-F1
#
_entry.id   AF-A0A1E7ZGP0-F1
#
_cell.length_a   1.000
_cell.length_b   1.000
_cell.length_c   1.000
_cell.angle_alpha   90.00
_cell.angle_beta   90.00
_cell.angle_gamma   90.00
#
_symmetry.space_group_name_H-M   'P 1'
#
loop_
_entity.id
_entity.type
_entity.pdbx_description
1 polymer ?
#
loop_
_entity_poly.entity_id
_entity_poly.type
_entity_poly.pdbx_seq_one_letter_code
_entity_poly.pdbx_strand_id
1 'polypeptide(L)'
;MNIDNLFQTLRQQTGQAHRNLEATYPFNQHMRSTSFNAQAYARSLHVLKAFHLAAVQPIALLPAQITKLIDDEHVLSALNTDIAILPSNSDELPVFSIDNKNAPAETAIAFSYVWMGSSMGGSIISKWLQKHHPELPVNYYLSMAGAGSQWEAYKASTLEYARETNVDVAVCAAEAVKVFEGIIQAASCYQADNSPSN
;
A
#
# COMPACT_ATOMS: atom_id res chain seq x y z
N MET A 1 18.92 -18.34 -3.03
CA MET A 1 19.26 -16.99 -2.50
C MET A 1 19.16 -17.07 -0.97
N ASN A 2 19.97 -16.36 -0.18
CA ASN A 2 19.94 -16.48 1.28
C ASN A 2 18.69 -15.77 1.85
N ILE A 3 17.80 -16.46 2.57
CA ILE A 3 16.60 -15.89 3.20
C ILE A 3 16.93 -14.70 4.11
N ASP A 4 18.11 -14.65 4.72
CA ASP A 4 18.54 -13.51 5.54
C ASP A 4 18.63 -12.20 4.76
N ASN A 5 18.70 -12.26 3.42
CA ASN A 5 18.71 -11.09 2.54
C ASN A 5 17.32 -10.70 2.02
N LEU A 6 16.23 -11.36 2.46
CA LEU A 6 14.86 -11.18 1.93
C LEU A 6 14.47 -9.70 1.81
N PHE A 7 14.57 -8.93 2.89
CA PHE A 7 14.19 -7.52 2.90
C PHE A 7 15.14 -6.61 2.10
N GLN A 8 16.42 -6.97 2.02
CA GLN A 8 17.36 -6.27 1.15
C GLN A 8 16.99 -6.49 -0.31
N THR A 9 16.70 -7.72 -0.69
CA THR A 9 16.29 -8.11 -2.05
C THR A 9 14.96 -7.46 -2.43
N LEU A 10 13.95 -7.52 -1.56
CA LEU A 10 12.66 -6.84 -1.74
C LEU A 10 12.86 -5.36 -2.02
N ARG A 11 13.61 -4.65 -1.16
CA ARG A 11 13.91 -3.22 -1.34
C ARG A 11 14.62 -2.92 -2.65
N GLN A 12 15.62 -3.70 -3.01
CA GLN A 12 16.41 -3.47 -4.22
C GLN A 12 15.58 -3.68 -5.49
N GLN A 13 14.84 -4.79 -5.56
CA GLN A 13 14.11 -5.16 -6.78
C GLN A 13 12.80 -4.37 -6.95
N THR A 14 12.12 -4.01 -5.87
CA THR A 14 10.89 -3.17 -5.94
C THR A 14 11.18 -1.68 -6.14
N GLY A 15 12.43 -1.25 -6.02
CA GLY A 15 12.78 0.17 -6.01
C GLY A 15 12.35 0.95 -7.26
N GLN A 16 12.39 0.34 -8.45
CA GLN A 16 11.89 1.00 -9.66
C GLN A 16 10.36 1.09 -9.68
N ALA A 17 9.66 0.02 -9.31
CA ALA A 17 8.20 0.00 -9.26
C ALA A 17 7.67 1.01 -8.22
N HIS A 18 8.33 1.12 -7.06
CA HIS A 18 8.02 2.15 -6.06
C HIS A 18 8.15 3.57 -6.62
N ARG A 19 9.27 3.89 -7.31
CA ARG A 19 9.45 5.21 -7.93
C ARG A 19 8.41 5.48 -9.01
N ASN A 20 8.05 4.47 -9.79
CA ASN A 20 7.00 4.61 -10.81
C ASN A 20 5.64 4.92 -10.16
N LEU A 21 5.31 4.26 -9.05
CA LEU A 21 4.11 4.55 -8.27
C LEU A 21 4.10 6.01 -7.78
N GLU A 22 5.19 6.49 -7.19
CA GLU A 22 5.32 7.89 -6.74
C GLU A 22 5.21 8.90 -7.89
N ALA A 23 5.61 8.52 -9.11
CA ALA A 23 5.50 9.35 -10.31
C ALA A 23 4.10 9.29 -10.96
N THR A 24 3.25 8.37 -10.54
CA THR A 24 1.93 8.11 -11.13
C THR A 24 0.86 8.98 -10.46
N TYR A 25 0.02 9.64 -11.25
CA TYR A 25 -1.18 10.31 -10.71
C TYR A 25 -2.14 9.25 -10.13
N PRO A 26 -2.74 9.44 -8.95
CA PRO A 26 -2.77 10.67 -8.14
C PRO A 26 -1.60 10.87 -7.14
N PHE A 27 -0.79 9.85 -6.90
CA PHE A 27 0.29 9.88 -5.90
C PHE A 27 1.35 10.96 -6.17
N ASN A 28 1.61 11.27 -7.43
CA ASN A 28 2.57 12.31 -7.80
C ASN A 28 2.17 13.74 -7.38
N GLN A 29 0.95 13.93 -6.86
CA GLN A 29 0.48 15.18 -6.27
C GLN A 29 0.72 15.28 -4.77
N HIS A 30 1.02 14.16 -4.10
CA HIS A 30 1.20 14.13 -2.65
C HIS A 30 2.37 15.01 -2.21
N MET A 31 2.14 15.78 -1.14
CA MET A 31 3.14 16.63 -0.51
C MET A 31 3.78 17.67 -1.47
N ARG A 32 3.08 18.03 -2.55
CA ARG A 32 3.48 19.10 -3.50
C ARG A 32 2.54 20.28 -3.38
N SER A 33 2.96 21.32 -2.66
CA SER A 33 2.10 22.47 -2.34
C SER A 33 1.50 23.19 -3.56
N THR A 34 2.14 23.13 -4.73
CA THR A 34 1.67 23.81 -5.94
C THR A 34 0.65 23.00 -6.76
N SER A 35 0.51 21.71 -6.49
CA SER A 35 -0.27 20.81 -7.35
C SER A 35 -1.20 19.86 -6.58
N PHE A 36 -1.03 19.79 -5.25
CA PHE A 36 -1.93 19.07 -4.36
C PHE A 36 -3.35 19.64 -4.43
N ASN A 37 -4.33 18.73 -4.49
CA ASN A 37 -5.74 19.06 -4.36
C ASN A 37 -6.50 17.91 -3.72
N ALA A 38 -7.65 18.23 -3.10
CA ALA A 38 -8.48 17.27 -2.37
C ALA A 38 -9.00 16.11 -3.25
N GLN A 39 -9.21 16.35 -4.55
CA GLN A 39 -9.67 15.30 -5.47
C GLN A 39 -8.56 14.27 -5.74
N ALA A 40 -7.31 14.71 -5.94
CA ALA A 40 -6.17 13.81 -6.07
C ALA A 40 -5.97 13.02 -4.76
N TYR A 41 -6.10 13.66 -3.61
CA TYR A 41 -6.08 12.99 -2.32
C TYR A 41 -7.14 11.88 -2.20
N ALA A 42 -8.40 12.18 -2.50
CA ALA A 42 -9.50 11.21 -2.48
C ALA A 42 -9.24 10.03 -3.45
N ARG A 43 -8.78 10.33 -4.67
CA ARG A 43 -8.41 9.31 -5.65
C ARG A 43 -7.27 8.42 -5.14
N SER A 44 -6.27 8.97 -4.46
CA SER A 44 -5.21 8.17 -3.82
C SER A 44 -5.79 7.21 -2.78
N LEU A 45 -6.72 7.68 -1.94
CA LEU A 45 -7.38 6.81 -0.96
C LEU A 45 -8.21 5.70 -1.62
N HIS A 46 -8.86 5.97 -2.75
CA HIS A 46 -9.57 4.93 -3.51
C HIS A 46 -8.63 3.86 -4.08
N VAL A 47 -7.50 4.26 -4.67
CA VAL A 47 -6.47 3.30 -5.13
C VAL A 47 -5.95 2.46 -3.97
N LEU A 48 -5.65 3.10 -2.85
CA LEU A 48 -5.17 2.40 -1.66
C LEU A 48 -6.23 1.47 -1.09
N LYS A 49 -7.51 1.83 -1.13
CA LYS A 49 -8.61 0.95 -0.70
C LYS A 49 -8.71 -0.29 -1.58
N ALA A 50 -8.61 -0.13 -2.90
CA ALA A 50 -8.61 -1.27 -3.82
C ALA A 50 -7.44 -2.22 -3.54
N PHE A 51 -6.24 -1.68 -3.32
CA PHE A 51 -5.08 -2.48 -2.90
C PHE A 51 -5.32 -3.19 -1.57
N HIS A 52 -5.75 -2.48 -0.53
CA HIS A 52 -5.94 -3.05 0.80
C HIS A 52 -6.97 -4.17 0.80
N LEU A 53 -8.10 -4.00 0.09
CA LEU A 53 -9.10 -5.06 -0.06
C LEU A 53 -8.55 -6.30 -0.76
N ALA A 54 -7.70 -6.13 -1.78
CA ALA A 54 -7.04 -7.25 -2.45
C ALA A 54 -5.96 -7.92 -1.58
N ALA A 55 -5.37 -7.18 -0.64
CA ALA A 55 -4.30 -7.66 0.23
C ALA A 55 -4.80 -8.46 1.44
N VAL A 56 -6.05 -8.26 1.91
CA VAL A 56 -6.61 -8.96 3.09
C VAL A 56 -6.45 -10.47 2.97
N GLN A 57 -6.89 -11.07 1.85
CA GLN A 57 -6.93 -12.51 1.72
C GLN A 57 -5.54 -13.17 1.68
N PRO A 58 -4.55 -12.66 0.90
CA PRO A 58 -3.17 -13.15 0.99
C PRO A 58 -2.54 -12.94 2.37
N ILE A 59 -2.78 -11.79 3.01
CA ILE A 59 -2.21 -11.49 4.33
C ILE A 59 -2.77 -12.43 5.40
N ALA A 60 -4.05 -12.79 5.32
CA ALA A 60 -4.69 -13.73 6.24
C ALA A 60 -4.11 -15.15 6.19
N LEU A 61 -3.34 -15.49 5.15
CA LEU A 61 -2.61 -16.77 5.06
C LEU A 61 -1.31 -16.77 5.89
N LEU A 62 -0.85 -15.60 6.35
CA LEU A 62 0.33 -15.49 7.20
C LEU A 62 0.01 -15.89 8.65
N PRO A 63 1.02 -16.30 9.43
CA PRO A 63 0.87 -16.53 10.86
C PRO A 63 0.26 -15.34 11.61
N ALA A 64 -0.55 -15.64 12.64
CA ALA A 64 -1.27 -14.64 13.42
C ALA A 64 -0.37 -13.57 14.07
N GLN A 65 0.89 -13.91 14.38
CA GLN A 65 1.85 -12.94 14.89
C GLN A 65 2.26 -11.89 13.86
N ILE A 66 2.18 -12.19 12.56
CA ILE A 66 2.46 -11.23 11.48
C ILE A 66 1.21 -10.39 11.19
N THR A 67 0.04 -11.02 11.06
CA THR A 67 -1.21 -10.30 10.71
C THR A 67 -1.57 -9.25 11.75
N LYS A 68 -1.36 -9.53 13.04
CA LYS A 68 -1.56 -8.55 14.13
C LYS A 68 -0.69 -7.30 14.03
N LEU A 69 0.49 -7.38 13.40
CA LEU A 69 1.39 -6.23 13.25
C LEU A 69 0.99 -5.33 12.07
N ILE A 70 0.26 -5.88 11.10
CA ILE A 70 -0.25 -5.18 9.91
C ILE A 70 -1.50 -4.38 10.26
N ASP A 71 -2.31 -4.91 11.17
CA ASP A 71 -3.52 -4.27 11.70
C ASP A 71 -4.52 -3.86 10.59
N ASP A 72 -4.81 -4.82 9.72
CA ASP A 72 -5.61 -4.64 8.50
C ASP A 72 -7.02 -4.14 8.80
N GLU A 73 -7.69 -4.67 9.83
CA GLU A 73 -9.03 -4.24 10.25
C GLU A 73 -9.09 -2.76 10.62
N HIS A 74 -8.19 -2.28 11.49
CA HIS A 74 -8.19 -0.86 11.90
C HIS A 74 -7.79 0.07 10.76
N VAL A 75 -6.83 -0.33 9.92
CA VAL A 75 -6.42 0.45 8.74
C VAL A 75 -7.57 0.58 7.74
N LEU A 76 -8.26 -0.52 7.41
CA LEU A 76 -9.40 -0.49 6.50
C LEU A 76 -10.57 0.31 7.06
N SER A 77 -10.85 0.18 8.36
CA SER A 77 -11.88 0.98 9.04
C SER A 77 -11.60 2.48 8.97
N ALA A 78 -10.36 2.89 9.24
CA ALA A 78 -9.93 4.28 9.13
C ALA A 78 -9.99 4.81 7.70
N LEU A 79 -9.60 3.99 6.71
CA LEU A 79 -9.70 4.34 5.30
C LEU A 79 -11.14 4.50 4.82
N ASN A 80 -12.04 3.61 5.25
CA ASN A 80 -13.46 3.73 4.96
C ASN A 80 -14.06 5.01 5.57
N THR A 81 -13.64 5.36 6.78
CA THR A 81 -14.04 6.60 7.46
C THR A 81 -13.61 7.83 6.67
N ASP A 82 -12.34 7.88 6.24
CA ASP A 82 -11.81 9.01 5.48
C ASP A 82 -12.50 9.15 4.11
N ILE A 83 -12.72 8.05 3.40
CA ILE A 83 -13.40 8.07 2.10
C ILE A 83 -14.85 8.54 2.23
N ALA A 84 -15.57 8.11 3.28
CA ALA A 84 -16.98 8.46 3.47
C ALA A 84 -17.24 9.96 3.67
N ILE A 85 -16.23 10.72 4.10
CA ILE A 85 -16.35 12.17 4.34
C ILE A 85 -15.73 13.04 3.25
N LEU A 86 -14.96 12.43 2.33
CA LEU A 86 -14.44 13.14 1.17
C LEU A 86 -15.54 13.30 0.12
N PRO A 87 -15.60 14.45 -0.59
CA PRO A 87 -16.57 14.65 -1.65
C PRO A 87 -16.34 13.62 -2.78
N SER A 88 -17.27 12.68 -2.92
CA SER A 88 -17.25 11.59 -3.91
C SER A 88 -17.47 12.12 -5.33
N ASN A 89 -16.61 11.74 -6.27
CA ASN A 89 -16.89 11.87 -7.71
C ASN A 89 -17.16 10.51 -8.40
N SER A 90 -17.08 9.39 -7.67
CA SER A 90 -17.45 8.05 -8.12
C SER A 90 -17.33 7.07 -6.95
N ASP A 91 -18.37 6.26 -6.70
CA ASP A 91 -18.34 5.16 -5.72
C ASP A 91 -17.61 3.92 -6.26
N GLU A 92 -17.21 3.91 -7.53
CA GLU A 92 -16.52 2.78 -8.13
C GLU A 92 -15.02 2.84 -7.81
N LEU A 93 -14.55 1.82 -7.09
CA LEU A 93 -13.14 1.65 -6.81
C LEU A 93 -12.39 1.27 -8.10
N PRO A 94 -11.14 1.72 -8.25
CA PRO A 94 -10.32 1.28 -9.36
C PRO A 94 -10.10 -0.22 -9.29
N VAL A 95 -10.04 -0.87 -10.45
CA VAL A 95 -9.77 -2.31 -10.52
C VAL A 95 -8.32 -2.57 -10.17
N PHE A 96 -8.10 -3.22 -9.02
CA PHE A 96 -6.85 -3.88 -8.68
C PHE A 96 -7.02 -5.37 -8.96
N SER A 97 -6.39 -5.89 -10.01
CA SER A 97 -6.51 -7.30 -10.38
C SER A 97 -5.14 -7.97 -10.37
N ILE A 98 -4.88 -8.71 -9.30
CA ILE A 98 -3.83 -9.72 -9.23
C ILE A 98 -4.55 -10.99 -8.82
N ASP A 99 -4.45 -12.05 -9.62
CA ASP A 99 -4.98 -13.34 -9.22
C ASP A 99 -4.13 -13.90 -8.08
N ASN A 100 -4.70 -13.87 -6.88
CA ASN A 100 -4.06 -14.28 -5.65
C ASN A 100 -4.86 -15.38 -4.92
N LYS A 101 -5.81 -16.02 -5.61
CA LYS A 101 -6.56 -17.14 -5.05
C LYS A 101 -5.59 -18.30 -4.77
N ASN A 102 -5.48 -18.68 -3.51
CA ASN A 102 -4.48 -19.64 -3.00
C ASN A 102 -3.03 -19.13 -3.14
N ALA A 103 -2.81 -17.84 -2.89
CA ALA A 103 -1.50 -17.21 -2.86
C ALA A 103 -0.47 -18.06 -2.09
N PRO A 104 0.65 -18.44 -2.71
CA PRO A 104 1.75 -19.09 -2.00
C PRO A 104 2.36 -18.13 -0.96
N ALA A 105 3.19 -18.66 -0.06
CA ALA A 105 3.80 -17.89 1.02
C ALA A 105 4.56 -16.66 0.49
N GLU A 106 5.19 -16.77 -0.68
CA GLU A 106 5.87 -15.68 -1.39
C GLU A 106 4.94 -14.51 -1.71
N THR A 107 3.74 -14.80 -2.24
CA THR A 107 2.74 -13.79 -2.58
C THR A 107 2.18 -13.15 -1.31
N ALA A 108 1.91 -13.94 -0.26
CA ALA A 108 1.47 -13.39 1.04
C ALA A 108 2.53 -12.46 1.67
N ILE A 109 3.81 -12.84 1.64
CA ILE A 109 4.93 -12.00 2.06
C ILE A 109 5.01 -10.74 1.20
N ALA A 110 4.87 -10.85 -0.12
CA ALA A 110 4.89 -9.70 -1.02
C ALA A 110 3.81 -8.66 -0.70
N PHE A 111 2.55 -9.09 -0.53
CA PHE A 111 1.44 -8.19 -0.16
C PHE A 111 1.69 -7.52 1.20
N SER A 112 2.09 -8.29 2.22
CA SER A 112 2.38 -7.73 3.54
C SER A 112 3.56 -6.76 3.51
N TYR A 113 4.59 -7.02 2.69
CA TYR A 113 5.74 -6.14 2.54
C TYR A 113 5.36 -4.80 1.92
N VAL A 114 4.54 -4.80 0.85
CA VAL A 114 4.09 -3.57 0.22
C VAL A 114 3.16 -2.77 1.15
N TRP A 115 2.28 -3.45 1.88
CA TRP A 115 1.45 -2.82 2.91
C TRP A 115 2.31 -2.13 3.97
N MET A 116 3.19 -2.89 4.63
CA MET A 116 4.03 -2.39 5.71
C MET A 116 5.05 -1.35 5.24
N GLY A 117 5.55 -1.47 4.01
CA GLY A 117 6.37 -0.46 3.36
C GLY A 117 5.64 0.87 3.21
N SER A 118 4.38 0.82 2.78
CA SER A 118 3.51 2.00 2.67
C SER A 118 3.20 2.64 4.03
N SER A 119 3.09 1.81 5.08
CA SER A 119 2.82 2.26 6.46
C SER A 119 3.88 3.21 7.03
N MET A 120 5.16 3.01 6.65
CA MET A 120 6.26 3.87 7.13
C MET A 120 6.12 5.34 6.70
N GLY A 121 5.45 5.62 5.58
CA GLY A 121 5.19 6.97 5.09
C GLY A 121 4.05 7.69 5.82
N GLY A 122 3.21 6.97 6.57
CA GLY A 122 1.97 7.51 7.15
C GLY A 122 2.19 8.66 8.12
N SER A 123 3.26 8.61 8.93
CA SER A 123 3.61 9.70 9.86
C SER A 123 3.99 10.99 9.14
N ILE A 124 4.62 10.90 7.97
CA ILE A 124 5.07 12.08 7.21
C ILE A 124 3.86 12.72 6.52
N ILE A 125 3.03 11.90 5.87
CA ILE A 125 1.87 12.37 5.11
C ILE A 125 0.83 12.99 6.05
N SER A 126 0.50 12.33 7.17
CA SER A 126 -0.48 12.85 8.14
C SER A 126 -0.05 14.20 8.73
N LYS A 127 1.21 14.36 9.13
CA LYS A 127 1.75 15.64 9.62
C LYS A 127 1.70 16.73 8.56
N TRP A 128 2.00 16.40 7.31
CA TRP A 128 1.93 17.36 6.21
C TRP A 128 0.48 17.79 5.95
N LEU A 129 -0.47 16.86 5.90
CA LEU A 129 -1.90 17.15 5.76
C LEU A 129 -2.41 18.01 6.91
N GLN A 130 -2.16 17.65 8.17
CA GLN A 130 -2.59 18.43 9.33
C GLN A 130 -2.05 19.87 9.32
N LYS A 131 -0.86 20.08 8.75
CA LYS A 131 -0.24 21.41 8.67
C LYS A 131 -0.77 22.25 7.51
N HIS A 132 -0.97 21.65 6.34
CA HIS A 132 -1.24 22.37 5.09
C HIS A 132 -2.69 22.27 4.62
N HIS A 133 -3.40 21.24 5.05
CA HIS A 133 -4.77 20.87 4.67
C HIS A 133 -5.54 20.32 5.88
N PRO A 134 -5.68 21.09 6.98
CA PRO A 134 -6.31 20.63 8.22
C PRO A 134 -7.79 20.24 8.06
N GLU A 135 -8.42 20.64 6.95
CA GLU A 135 -9.77 20.25 6.56
C GLU A 135 -9.88 18.80 6.06
N LEU A 136 -8.77 18.20 5.61
CA LEU A 136 -8.76 16.85 5.06
C LEU A 136 -8.62 15.80 6.17
N PRO A 137 -9.31 14.67 6.05
CA PRO A 137 -9.19 13.59 7.02
C PRO A 137 -7.85 12.89 6.93
N VAL A 138 -7.36 12.41 8.06
CA VAL A 138 -6.05 11.76 8.17
C VAL A 138 -6.09 10.44 8.95
N ASN A 139 -7.27 9.89 9.24
CA ASN A 139 -7.39 8.70 10.10
C ASN A 139 -6.64 7.53 9.47
N TYR A 140 -6.74 7.35 8.14
CA TYR A 140 -6.01 6.32 7.42
C TYR A 140 -4.50 6.42 7.61
N TYR A 141 -3.92 7.62 7.39
CA TYR A 141 -2.47 7.79 7.50
C TYR A 141 -1.97 7.71 8.95
N LEU A 142 -2.82 8.03 9.93
CA LEU A 142 -2.53 7.80 11.35
C LEU A 142 -2.54 6.30 11.69
N SER A 143 -3.53 5.53 11.22
CA SER A 143 -3.56 4.07 11.41
C SER A 143 -2.36 3.39 10.72
N MET A 144 -2.03 3.82 9.49
CA MET A 144 -0.83 3.37 8.77
C MET A 144 0.45 3.70 9.54
N ALA A 145 0.55 4.89 10.15
CA ALA A 145 1.69 5.22 11.02
C ALA A 145 1.80 4.28 12.24
N GLY A 146 0.66 3.90 12.82
CA GLY A 146 0.57 2.90 13.87
C GLY A 146 1.16 1.55 13.45
N ALA A 147 0.69 0.99 12.34
CA ALA A 147 1.25 -0.25 11.77
C ALA A 147 2.75 -0.09 11.41
N GLY A 148 3.14 1.06 10.84
CA GLY A 148 4.52 1.36 10.47
C GLY A 148 5.49 1.35 11.66
N SER A 149 5.01 1.67 12.87
CA SER A 149 5.82 1.57 14.09
C SER A 149 6.26 0.14 14.43
N GLN A 150 5.56 -0.87 13.88
CA GLN A 150 5.83 -2.29 14.09
C GLN A 150 6.80 -2.88 13.05
N TRP A 151 7.38 -2.06 12.17
CA TRP A 151 8.22 -2.53 11.05
C TRP A 151 9.34 -3.51 11.45
N GLU A 152 10.07 -3.23 12.52
CA GLU A 152 11.18 -4.11 12.95
C GLU A 152 10.67 -5.46 13.48
N ALA A 153 9.56 -5.47 14.23
CA ALA A 153 8.92 -6.70 14.70
C ALA A 153 8.37 -7.51 13.52
N TYR A 154 7.72 -6.83 12.57
CA TYR A 154 7.21 -7.44 11.35
C TYR A 154 8.34 -8.13 10.57
N LYS A 155 9.46 -7.43 10.33
CA LYS A 155 10.61 -8.04 9.63
C LYS A 155 11.13 -9.30 10.33
N ALA A 156 11.24 -9.26 11.66
CA ALA A 156 11.73 -10.40 12.42
C ALA A 156 10.82 -11.62 12.26
N SER A 157 9.50 -11.45 12.47
CA SER A 157 8.52 -12.52 12.34
C SER A 157 8.37 -13.03 10.90
N THR A 158 8.43 -12.14 9.90
CA THR A 158 8.39 -12.54 8.49
C THR A 158 9.65 -13.30 8.07
N LEU A 159 10.83 -12.93 8.56
CA LEU A 159 12.06 -13.69 8.30
C LEU A 159 12.00 -15.10 8.90
N GLU A 160 11.48 -15.24 10.11
CA GLU A 160 11.27 -16.54 10.73
C GLU A 160 10.32 -17.41 9.89
N TYR A 161 9.14 -16.90 9.56
CA TYR A 161 8.17 -17.59 8.71
C TYR A 161 8.75 -17.95 7.33
N ALA A 162 9.50 -17.05 6.71
CA ALA A 162 10.16 -17.28 5.42
C ALA A 162 11.15 -18.45 5.49
N ARG A 163 11.89 -18.60 6.61
CA ARG A 163 12.79 -19.74 6.83
C ARG A 163 12.03 -21.05 7.00
N GLU A 164 10.95 -21.04 7.79
CA GLU A 164 10.13 -22.23 8.03
C GLU A 164 9.45 -22.76 6.77
N THR A 165 9.02 -21.85 5.91
CA THR A 165 8.32 -22.19 4.65
C THR A 165 9.27 -22.32 3.45
N ASN A 166 10.56 -22.07 3.65
CA ASN A 166 11.61 -22.15 2.63
C ASN A 166 11.24 -21.41 1.34
N VAL A 167 10.75 -20.17 1.48
CA VAL A 167 10.30 -19.35 0.35
C VAL A 167 11.44 -19.02 -0.60
N ASP A 168 11.11 -18.85 -1.89
CA ASP A 168 12.05 -18.27 -2.84
C ASP A 168 12.03 -16.73 -2.74
N VAL A 169 13.13 -16.17 -2.22
CA VAL A 169 13.33 -14.72 -2.08
C VAL A 169 13.16 -13.97 -3.41
N ALA A 170 13.59 -14.55 -4.54
CA ALA A 170 13.44 -13.92 -5.84
C ALA A 170 11.98 -13.89 -6.29
N VAL A 171 11.21 -14.94 -5.95
CA VAL A 171 9.77 -14.98 -6.21
C VAL A 171 9.04 -13.99 -5.30
N CYS A 172 9.37 -13.89 -4.00
CA CYS A 172 8.83 -12.84 -3.13
C CYS A 172 9.02 -11.44 -3.73
N ALA A 173 10.21 -11.16 -4.27
CA ALA A 173 10.52 -9.88 -4.89
C ALA A 173 9.75 -9.65 -6.19
N ALA A 174 9.64 -10.66 -7.06
CA ALA A 174 8.85 -10.59 -8.29
C ALA A 174 7.36 -10.37 -8.00
N GLU A 175 6.82 -11.06 -7.00
CA GLU A 175 5.44 -10.88 -6.55
C GLU A 175 5.22 -9.47 -5.98
N ALA A 176 6.17 -8.94 -5.20
CA ALA A 176 6.07 -7.57 -4.69
C ALA A 176 6.10 -6.52 -5.81
N VAL A 177 6.88 -6.75 -6.87
CA VAL A 177 6.86 -5.91 -8.08
C VAL A 177 5.47 -5.94 -8.73
N LYS A 178 4.86 -7.11 -8.90
CA LYS A 178 3.50 -7.24 -9.42
C LYS A 178 2.49 -6.49 -8.55
N VAL A 179 2.64 -6.54 -7.22
CA VAL A 179 1.77 -5.77 -6.31
C VAL A 179 1.90 -4.27 -6.59
N PHE A 180 3.11 -3.71 -6.70
CA PHE A 180 3.29 -2.31 -7.08
C PHE A 180 2.69 -1.99 -8.46
N GLU A 181 2.88 -2.85 -9.45
CA GLU A 181 2.31 -2.69 -10.79
C GLU A 181 0.78 -2.69 -10.77
N GLY A 182 0.16 -3.54 -9.93
CA GLY A 182 -1.28 -3.54 -9.70
C GLY A 182 -1.78 -2.22 -9.11
N ILE A 183 -1.04 -1.62 -8.17
CA ILE A 183 -1.38 -0.30 -7.61
C ILE A 183 -1.27 0.78 -8.70
N ILE A 184 -0.21 0.73 -9.52
CA ILE A 184 -0.01 1.66 -10.63
C ILE A 184 -1.15 1.53 -11.66
N GLN A 185 -1.52 0.31 -12.04
CA GLN A 185 -2.62 0.07 -12.96
C GLN A 185 -3.94 0.61 -12.43
N ALA A 186 -4.24 0.37 -11.15
CA ALA A 186 -5.41 0.91 -10.48
C ALA A 186 -5.38 2.46 -10.48
N ALA A 187 -4.23 3.09 -10.23
CA ALA A 187 -4.08 4.53 -10.27
C ALA A 187 -4.28 5.13 -11.68
N SER A 188 -3.83 4.43 -12.72
CA SER A 188 -3.93 4.87 -14.12
C SER A 188 -5.37 5.06 -14.61
N CYS A 189 -6.38 4.47 -13.97
CA CYS A 189 -7.78 4.74 -14.34
C CYS A 189 -8.14 6.22 -14.19
N TYR A 190 -7.50 6.91 -13.24
CA TYR A 190 -7.74 8.34 -13.00
C TYR A 190 -6.90 9.25 -13.90
N GLN A 191 -5.97 8.71 -14.68
CA GLN A 191 -5.23 9.50 -15.67
C GLN A 191 -6.10 9.83 -16.89
N ALA A 192 -7.02 8.93 -17.26
CA ALA A 192 -7.95 9.13 -18.37
C ALA A 192 -8.89 10.34 -18.15
N ASP A 193 -9.32 10.57 -16.90
CA ASP A 193 -10.23 11.66 -16.52
C ASP A 193 -9.62 13.08 -16.55
N ASN A 194 -8.29 13.20 -16.70
CA ASN A 194 -7.57 14.49 -16.69
C ASN A 194 -7.12 14.93 -18.10
N SER A 195 -7.53 14.22 -19.15
CA SER A 195 -7.32 14.71 -20.52
C SER A 195 -8.31 15.85 -20.77
N PRO A 196 -7.87 17.07 -21.14
CA PRO A 196 -8.81 18.09 -21.58
C PRO A 196 -9.59 17.52 -22.76
N SER A 197 -10.92 17.59 -22.69
CA SER A 197 -11.77 17.35 -23.85
C SER A 197 -11.26 18.21 -24.99
N ASN A 198 -10.76 17.59 -26.06
CA ASN A 198 -10.41 18.27 -27.30
C ASN A 198 -11.63 18.98 -27.89
#